data_AF-F7JJM2-F1
#
_entry.id   AF-F7JJM2-F1
#
_cell.length_a   1.000
_cell.length_b   1.000
_cell.length_c   1.000
_cell.angle_alpha   90.00
_cell.angle_beta   90.00
_cell.angle_gamma   90.00
#
_symmetry.space_group_name_H-M   'P 1'
#
loop_
_entity.id
_entity.type
_entity.pdbx_description
1 polymer ?
#
loop_
_entity_poly.entity_id
_entity_poly.type
_entity_poly.pdbx_seq_one_letter_code
_entity_poly.pdbx_strand_id
1 'polypeptide(L)'
;MAKGITSMELSIVDESDAGVDIMDIHARQYVDCLSPPHGIDGRYLCVSKTRDYLNPSGNTITIGASSITLTSLSAKQHGNLNTLEKDIMDQDSKLEDMSGKVEEIQSSKMYRTELLVEGVNIFKDRGQKSTIRCRVYSWDKEITDTLDASAFCWHRNSGNEETDADWDRLHAGRKSIVITTEDVQDNASFYCEIKI
;
A
#
# COMPACT_ATOMS: atom_id res chain seq x y z
N MET A 1 5.40 -38.28 7.68
CA MET A 1 6.56 -38.70 6.85
C MET A 1 6.03 -39.02 5.48
N ALA A 2 6.22 -38.13 4.50
CA ALA A 2 5.71 -38.33 3.15
C ALA A 2 6.53 -39.42 2.46
N LYS A 3 5.87 -40.48 1.99
CA LYS A 3 6.49 -41.52 1.14
C LYS A 3 6.84 -40.84 -0.19
N GLY A 4 8.07 -40.36 -0.29
CA GLY A 4 8.60 -39.78 -1.53
C GLY A 4 8.52 -40.81 -2.65
N ILE A 5 8.13 -40.37 -3.84
CA ILE A 5 8.10 -41.23 -5.03
C ILE A 5 9.54 -41.63 -5.34
N THR A 6 9.86 -42.92 -5.20
CA THR A 6 11.21 -43.49 -5.31
C THR A 6 11.68 -43.69 -6.74
N SER A 7 10.84 -43.44 -7.74
CA SER A 7 11.16 -43.66 -9.15
C SER A 7 10.33 -42.75 -10.07
N MET A 8 11.01 -42.10 -11.02
CA MET A 8 10.38 -41.40 -12.14
C MET A 8 10.54 -42.23 -13.41
N GLU A 9 9.45 -42.40 -14.16
CA GLU A 9 9.46 -43.04 -15.48
C GLU A 9 9.64 -41.93 -16.54
N LEU A 10 10.81 -41.92 -17.17
CA LEU A 10 11.11 -41.02 -18.29
C LEU A 10 10.86 -41.80 -19.59
N SER A 11 9.91 -41.35 -20.41
CA SER A 11 9.76 -41.83 -21.79
C SER A 11 10.84 -41.16 -22.64
N ILE A 12 11.97 -41.83 -22.81
CA ILE A 12 12.99 -41.40 -23.76
C ILE A 12 12.64 -42.03 -25.10
N VAL A 13 12.28 -41.19 -26.07
CA VAL A 13 12.07 -41.62 -27.45
C VAL A 13 13.44 -41.95 -28.03
N ASP A 14 13.62 -43.20 -28.46
CA ASP A 14 14.82 -43.67 -29.17
C ASP A 14 14.82 -43.01 -30.57
N GLU A 15 15.61 -41.95 -30.76
CA GLU A 15 15.78 -41.28 -32.06
C GLU A 15 16.74 -42.05 -33.00
N SER A 16 16.85 -43.38 -32.86
CA SER A 16 17.58 -44.21 -33.83
C SER A 16 17.09 -44.06 -35.27
N ASP A 17 15.85 -43.61 -35.46
CA ASP A 17 15.27 -43.29 -36.78
C ASP A 17 15.66 -41.91 -37.33
N ALA A 18 16.33 -41.06 -36.55
CA ALA A 18 16.81 -39.73 -36.97
C ALA A 18 18.18 -39.78 -37.69
N GLY A 19 18.74 -40.97 -37.93
CA GLY A 19 19.97 -41.15 -38.72
C GLY A 19 21.25 -40.66 -38.03
N VAL A 20 21.20 -40.41 -36.72
CA VAL A 20 22.38 -40.11 -35.90
C VAL A 20 22.74 -41.40 -35.15
N ASP A 21 23.93 -41.93 -35.41
CA ASP A 21 24.42 -43.21 -34.89
C ASP A 21 24.66 -43.14 -33.37
N ILE A 22 23.58 -43.09 -32.60
CA ILE A 22 23.60 -43.18 -31.15
C ILE A 22 23.76 -44.66 -30.81
N MET A 23 24.95 -45.02 -30.33
CA MET A 23 25.21 -46.36 -29.80
C MET A 23 24.17 -46.73 -28.73
N ASP A 24 23.70 -47.97 -28.77
CA ASP A 24 22.69 -48.48 -27.85
C ASP A 24 23.01 -48.13 -26.38
N ILE A 25 22.03 -47.56 -25.67
CA ILE A 25 22.14 -47.33 -24.22
C ILE A 25 22.02 -48.67 -23.49
N HIS A 26 23.02 -49.00 -22.67
CA HIS A 26 23.08 -50.23 -21.89
C HIS A 26 22.74 -49.99 -20.41
N ALA A 27 22.24 -51.02 -19.73
CA ALA A 27 22.15 -50.99 -18.27
C ALA A 27 23.56 -50.79 -17.69
N ARG A 28 23.65 -49.98 -16.62
CA ARG A 28 24.88 -49.53 -15.96
C ARG A 28 25.72 -48.52 -16.76
N GLN A 29 25.22 -47.99 -17.87
CA GLN A 29 25.83 -46.87 -18.58
C GLN A 29 25.39 -45.54 -17.96
N TYR A 30 26.27 -44.55 -17.93
CA TYR A 30 25.92 -43.19 -17.54
C TYR A 30 25.39 -42.39 -18.73
N VAL A 31 24.22 -41.78 -18.58
CA VAL A 31 23.53 -40.94 -19.57
C VAL A 31 23.41 -39.51 -19.07
N ASP A 32 23.62 -38.54 -19.94
CA ASP A 32 23.36 -37.14 -19.63
C ASP A 32 21.87 -36.86 -19.84
N CYS A 33 21.23 -36.27 -18.85
CA CYS A 33 19.81 -35.92 -18.89
C CYS A 33 19.66 -34.42 -18.76
N LEU A 34 18.96 -33.83 -19.72
CA LEU A 34 18.62 -32.42 -19.74
C LEU A 34 17.10 -32.27 -19.82
N SER A 35 16.50 -31.68 -18.80
CA SER A 35 15.10 -31.32 -18.76
C SER A 35 14.94 -29.97 -18.07
N PRO A 36 15.03 -28.85 -18.81
CA PRO A 36 14.83 -27.51 -18.29
C PRO A 36 13.53 -27.32 -17.47
N PRO A 37 12.35 -27.83 -17.88
CA PRO A 37 11.11 -27.64 -17.11
C PRO A 37 11.10 -28.41 -15.78
N HIS A 38 12.00 -29.37 -15.60
CA HIS A 38 12.11 -30.17 -14.39
C HIS A 38 13.43 -29.92 -13.63
N GLY A 39 14.26 -28.96 -14.07
CA GLY A 39 15.55 -28.67 -13.44
C GLY A 39 16.56 -29.81 -13.52
N ILE A 40 16.47 -30.67 -14.54
CA ILE A 40 17.42 -31.77 -14.74
C ILE A 40 18.52 -31.27 -15.66
N ASP A 41 19.75 -31.28 -15.16
CA ASP A 41 20.97 -31.08 -15.94
C ASP A 41 22.08 -31.88 -15.23
N GLY A 42 22.32 -33.11 -15.69
CA GLY A 42 23.28 -33.96 -15.02
C GLY A 42 23.42 -35.35 -15.63
N ARG A 43 24.44 -36.06 -15.12
CA ARG A 43 24.81 -37.39 -15.59
C ARG A 43 24.34 -38.46 -14.61
N TYR A 44 23.55 -39.40 -15.10
CA TYR A 44 22.90 -40.39 -14.25
C TYR A 44 23.12 -41.83 -14.73
N LEU A 45 23.10 -42.78 -13.79
CA LEU A 45 23.27 -44.20 -14.10
C LEU A 45 21.97 -44.81 -14.62
N CYS A 46 22.01 -45.41 -15.81
CA CYS A 46 20.92 -46.24 -16.33
C CYS A 46 20.85 -47.54 -15.52
N VAL A 47 19.71 -47.81 -14.88
CA VAL A 47 19.50 -48.98 -14.01
C VAL A 47 18.80 -50.10 -14.77
N SER A 48 17.85 -49.78 -15.66
CA SER A 48 17.18 -50.75 -16.51
C SER A 48 16.69 -50.11 -17.81
N LYS A 49 16.45 -50.94 -18.83
CA LYS A 49 15.91 -50.55 -20.14
C LYS A 49 14.80 -51.53 -20.51
N THR A 50 13.69 -51.00 -21.00
CA THR A 50 12.60 -51.78 -21.62
C THR A 50 12.58 -51.42 -23.10
N ARG A 51 12.70 -52.43 -23.97
CA ARG A 51 12.69 -52.25 -25.43
C ARG A 51 11.58 -53.09 -26.06
N ASP A 52 10.59 -52.43 -26.61
CA ASP A 52 9.52 -52.97 -27.45
C ASP A 52 9.79 -52.58 -28.92
N TYR A 53 10.13 -53.57 -29.73
CA TYR A 53 10.42 -53.39 -31.16
C TYR A 53 9.16 -53.24 -32.01
N LEU A 54 7.98 -53.62 -31.51
CA LEU A 54 6.70 -53.49 -32.21
C LEU A 54 6.06 -52.12 -31.94
N ASN A 55 6.36 -51.51 -30.78
CA ASN A 55 5.93 -50.16 -30.45
C ASN A 55 7.08 -49.32 -29.85
N PRO A 56 7.94 -48.74 -30.72
CA PRO A 56 9.12 -47.98 -30.28
C PRO A 56 8.81 -46.81 -29.34
N SER A 57 7.59 -46.25 -29.41
CA SER A 57 7.14 -45.17 -28.54
C SER A 57 6.99 -45.58 -27.05
N GLY A 58 6.92 -46.88 -26.77
CA GLY A 58 6.84 -47.45 -25.43
C GLY A 58 8.18 -47.81 -24.80
N ASN A 59 9.30 -47.53 -25.48
CA ASN A 59 10.63 -47.78 -24.92
C ASN A 59 10.90 -46.84 -23.74
N THR A 60 11.41 -47.39 -22.64
CA THR A 60 11.73 -46.61 -21.43
C THR A 60 13.10 -46.98 -20.90
N ILE A 61 13.81 -45.99 -20.33
CA ILE A 61 14.99 -46.24 -19.50
C ILE A 61 14.70 -45.78 -18.07
N THR A 62 15.10 -46.59 -17.09
CA THR A 62 15.02 -46.23 -15.68
C THR A 62 16.37 -45.72 -15.23
N ILE A 63 16.38 -44.55 -14.60
CA ILE A 63 17.60 -43.90 -14.15
C ILE A 63 17.66 -43.94 -12.62
N GLY A 64 18.80 -44.35 -12.09
CA GLY A 64 19.06 -44.46 -10.66
C GLY A 64 19.27 -43.07 -10.05
N ALA A 65 18.19 -42.42 -9.64
CA ALA A 65 18.25 -41.17 -8.89
C ALA A 65 18.57 -41.47 -7.42
N SER A 66 19.84 -41.71 -7.06
CA SER A 66 20.19 -41.89 -5.65
C SER A 66 20.12 -40.60 -4.83
N SER A 67 19.88 -39.42 -5.42
CA SER A 67 19.92 -38.17 -4.64
C SER A 67 18.98 -37.04 -5.08
N ILE A 68 18.19 -37.17 -6.14
CA ILE A 68 17.32 -36.07 -6.63
C ILE A 68 15.89 -36.58 -6.80
N THR A 69 15.08 -36.39 -5.76
CA THR A 69 13.64 -36.65 -5.80
C THR A 69 12.94 -35.40 -6.31
N LEU A 70 12.69 -35.33 -7.61
CA LEU A 70 11.88 -34.27 -8.21
C LEU A 70 10.56 -34.89 -8.63
N THR A 71 9.45 -34.35 -8.13
CA THR A 71 8.10 -34.84 -8.46
C THR A 71 7.43 -33.81 -9.37
N SER A 72 6.39 -34.20 -10.10
CA SER A 72 5.53 -33.24 -10.80
C SER A 72 4.95 -32.18 -9.85
N LEU A 73 4.87 -32.50 -8.54
CA LEU A 73 4.55 -31.56 -7.48
C LEU A 73 5.63 -30.48 -7.31
N SER A 74 6.91 -30.82 -7.44
CA SER A 74 8.05 -29.87 -7.37
C SER A 74 8.04 -28.89 -8.56
N ALA A 75 7.76 -29.37 -9.78
CA ALA A 75 7.63 -28.50 -10.96
C ALA A 75 6.39 -27.58 -10.87
N LYS A 76 5.25 -28.10 -10.39
CA LYS A 76 4.06 -27.29 -10.10
C LYS A 76 4.33 -26.26 -9.00
N GLN A 77 5.06 -26.65 -7.96
CA GLN A 77 5.45 -25.76 -6.86
C GLN A 77 6.33 -24.61 -7.36
N HIS A 78 7.28 -24.88 -8.27
CA HIS A 78 8.09 -23.83 -8.89
C HIS A 78 7.24 -22.85 -9.73
N GLY A 79 6.30 -23.36 -10.53
CA GLY A 79 5.34 -22.52 -11.25
C GLY A 79 4.51 -21.64 -10.31
N ASN A 80 4.02 -22.20 -9.22
CA ASN A 80 3.26 -21.46 -8.20
C ASN A 80 4.11 -20.39 -7.48
N LEU A 81 5.41 -20.65 -7.28
CA LEU A 81 6.33 -19.67 -6.70
C LEU A 81 6.54 -18.49 -7.64
N ASN A 82 6.69 -18.74 -8.96
CA ASN A 82 6.85 -17.66 -9.94
C ASN A 82 5.58 -16.81 -10.05
N THR A 83 4.39 -17.41 -9.97
CA THR A 83 3.14 -16.64 -9.93
C THR A 83 3.05 -15.81 -8.66
N LEU A 84 3.44 -16.36 -7.51
CA LEU A 84 3.42 -15.65 -6.24
C LEU A 84 4.43 -14.50 -6.21
N GLU A 85 5.62 -14.68 -6.79
CA GLU A 85 6.62 -13.63 -6.94
C GLU A 85 6.06 -12.45 -7.74
N LYS A 86 5.41 -12.73 -8.87
CA LYS A 86 4.75 -11.70 -9.67
C LYS A 86 3.65 -10.99 -8.89
N ASP A 87 2.78 -11.72 -8.20
CA ASP A 87 1.69 -11.14 -7.42
C ASP A 87 2.22 -10.24 -6.28
N ILE A 88 3.34 -10.64 -5.64
CA ILE A 88 4.01 -9.84 -4.61
C ILE A 88 4.57 -8.54 -5.21
N MET A 89 5.22 -8.60 -6.37
CA MET A 89 5.72 -7.39 -7.05
C MET A 89 4.59 -6.43 -7.43
N ASP A 90 3.48 -6.97 -7.93
CA ASP A 90 2.28 -6.19 -8.26
C ASP A 90 1.62 -5.60 -7.01
N GLN A 91 1.73 -6.25 -5.85
CA GLN A 91 1.28 -5.70 -4.56
C GLN A 91 2.21 -4.61 -4.03
N ASP A 92 3.52 -4.77 -4.19
CA ASP A 92 4.53 -3.81 -3.72
C ASP A 92 4.35 -2.45 -4.43
N SER A 93 4.16 -2.45 -5.75
CA SER A 93 3.87 -1.23 -6.51
C SER A 93 2.58 -0.52 -6.06
N LYS A 94 1.53 -1.29 -5.75
CA LYS A 94 0.28 -0.73 -5.21
C LYS A 94 0.47 -0.14 -3.81
N LEU A 95 1.33 -0.74 -3.00
CA LEU A 95 1.66 -0.21 -1.66
C LEU A 95 2.45 1.09 -1.76
N GLU A 96 3.41 1.21 -2.69
CA GLU A 96 4.12 2.47 -2.96
C GLU A 96 3.16 3.57 -3.39
N ASP A 97 2.26 3.30 -4.34
CA ASP A 97 1.23 4.25 -4.79
C ASP A 97 0.32 4.71 -3.65
N MET A 98 -0.08 3.77 -2.77
CA MET A 98 -0.90 4.09 -1.59
C MET A 98 -0.12 4.93 -0.58
N SER A 99 1.16 4.62 -0.35
CA SER A 99 2.02 5.40 0.56
C SER A 99 2.15 6.84 0.07
N GLY A 100 2.39 7.05 -1.22
CA GLY A 100 2.46 8.38 -1.82
C GLY A 100 1.16 9.17 -1.64
N LYS A 101 -0.01 8.54 -1.86
CA LYS A 101 -1.31 9.18 -1.62
C LYS A 101 -1.55 9.52 -0.16
N VAL A 102 -1.11 8.68 0.79
CA VAL A 102 -1.22 8.98 2.23
C VAL A 102 -0.35 10.18 2.60
N GLU A 103 0.86 10.27 2.07
CA GLU A 103 1.73 11.44 2.26
C GLU A 103 1.11 12.72 1.69
N GLU A 104 0.50 12.64 0.50
CA GLU A 104 -0.23 13.76 -0.11
C GLU A 104 -1.42 14.22 0.76
N ILE A 105 -2.18 13.26 1.32
CA ILE A 105 -3.27 13.55 2.25
C ILE A 105 -2.75 14.18 3.55
N GLN A 106 -1.66 13.67 4.11
CA GLN A 106 -1.05 14.25 5.31
C GLN A 106 -0.49 15.65 5.05
N SER A 107 0.05 15.90 3.87
CA SER A 107 0.51 17.21 3.41
C SER A 107 -0.65 18.17 3.15
N SER A 108 -1.79 17.63 2.72
CA SER A 108 -3.05 18.37 2.55
C SER A 108 -3.58 18.79 3.92
N LYS A 109 -3.09 19.94 4.39
CA LYS A 109 -3.53 20.58 5.64
C LYS A 109 -4.98 21.04 5.51
N MET A 110 -5.92 20.27 6.03
CA MET A 110 -7.31 20.69 6.18
C MET A 110 -7.50 21.38 7.52
N TYR A 111 -7.74 22.69 7.48
CA TYR A 111 -8.05 23.50 8.66
C TYR A 111 -9.54 23.81 8.73
N ARG A 112 -10.14 23.68 9.91
CA ARG A 112 -11.51 24.08 10.20
C ARG A 112 -11.54 24.99 11.42
N THR A 113 -12.18 26.14 11.29
CA THR A 113 -12.40 27.08 12.39
C THR A 113 -13.82 26.97 12.91
N GLU A 114 -13.99 26.96 14.23
CA GLU A 114 -15.28 26.97 14.90
C GLU A 114 -15.35 28.14 15.88
N LEU A 115 -16.42 28.93 15.80
CA LEU A 115 -16.68 30.05 16.71
C LEU A 115 -17.62 29.59 17.83
N LEU A 116 -17.10 29.57 19.05
CA LEU A 116 -17.89 29.29 20.25
C LEU A 116 -18.32 30.61 20.89
N VAL A 117 -19.63 30.79 21.08
CA VAL A 117 -20.19 31.95 21.77
C VAL A 117 -20.69 31.54 23.15
N GLU A 118 -20.12 32.16 24.18
CA GLU A 118 -20.53 32.02 25.57
C GLU A 118 -21.24 33.30 26.01
N GLY A 119 -22.57 33.27 25.96
CA GLY A 119 -23.41 34.40 26.33
C GLY A 119 -24.66 34.52 25.47
N VAL A 120 -25.12 35.75 25.28
CA VAL A 120 -26.28 36.08 24.45
C VAL A 120 -25.84 36.47 23.03
N ASN A 121 -26.55 35.97 22.02
CA ASN A 121 -26.33 36.38 20.63
C ASN A 121 -27.16 37.61 20.24
N ILE A 122 -28.12 37.99 21.08
CA ILE A 122 -28.98 39.15 20.90
C ILE A 122 -28.89 40.00 22.15
N PHE A 123 -28.27 41.16 22.02
CA PHE A 123 -28.14 42.14 23.09
C PHE A 123 -29.42 42.97 23.18
N LYS A 124 -30.17 42.86 24.29
CA LYS A 124 -31.42 43.58 24.53
C LYS A 124 -31.29 44.66 25.60
N ASP A 125 -30.45 44.41 26.60
CA ASP A 125 -30.27 45.29 27.76
C ASP A 125 -28.84 45.83 27.79
N ARG A 126 -28.68 47.11 28.17
CA ARG A 126 -27.36 47.72 28.35
C ARG A 126 -26.54 46.96 29.40
N GLY A 127 -25.28 46.70 29.11
CA GLY A 127 -24.35 45.99 29.99
C GLY A 127 -24.33 44.47 29.82
N GLN A 128 -25.11 43.92 28.89
CA GLN A 128 -24.93 42.54 28.44
C GLN A 128 -23.58 42.37 27.72
N LYS A 129 -22.95 41.21 27.95
CA LYS A 129 -21.67 40.84 27.35
C LYS A 129 -21.69 39.37 26.94
N SER A 130 -20.98 39.05 25.88
CA SER A 130 -20.80 37.69 25.38
C SER A 130 -19.34 37.47 25.04
N THR A 131 -18.80 36.32 25.41
CA THR A 131 -17.42 35.97 25.07
C THR A 131 -17.43 35.09 23.84
N ILE A 132 -16.71 35.48 22.81
CA ILE A 132 -16.53 34.65 21.61
C ILE A 132 -15.10 34.13 21.57
N ARG A 133 -14.95 32.85 21.24
CA ARG A 133 -13.65 32.17 21.13
C ARG A 133 -13.57 31.45 19.79
N CYS A 134 -12.40 31.50 19.17
CA CYS A 134 -12.14 30.78 17.94
C CYS A 134 -11.35 29.50 18.26
N ARG A 135 -11.90 28.34 17.87
CA ARG A 135 -11.20 27.06 17.92
C ARG A 135 -10.74 26.67 16.53
N VAL A 136 -9.49 26.24 16.44
CA VAL A 136 -8.89 25.80 15.17
C VAL A 136 -8.64 24.31 15.25
N TYR A 137 -9.20 23.58 14.30
CA TYR A 137 -9.01 22.16 14.12
C TYR A 137 -8.14 21.92 12.90
N SER A 138 -7.18 21.01 13.03
CA SER A 138 -6.54 20.37 11.88
C SER A 138 -7.02 18.93 11.88
N TRP A 139 -7.70 18.53 10.81
CA TRP A 139 -8.44 17.26 10.78
C TRP A 139 -9.43 17.16 11.96
N ASP A 140 -9.30 16.13 12.79
CA ASP A 140 -10.11 15.85 13.98
C ASP A 140 -9.47 16.37 15.28
N LYS A 141 -8.28 16.97 15.19
CA LYS A 141 -7.51 17.44 16.36
C LYS A 141 -7.63 18.94 16.53
N GLU A 142 -7.97 19.36 17.74
CA GLU A 142 -7.91 20.77 18.13
C GLU A 142 -6.45 21.22 18.28
N ILE A 143 -6.08 22.26 17.53
CA ILE A 143 -4.74 22.85 17.51
C ILE A 143 -4.74 24.32 17.98
N THR A 144 -5.86 24.82 18.49
CA THR A 144 -6.05 26.20 18.98
C THR A 144 -4.91 26.66 19.88
N ASP A 145 -4.47 25.82 20.81
CA ASP A 145 -3.42 26.16 21.78
C ASP A 145 -2.01 26.15 21.19
N THR A 146 -1.79 25.43 20.09
CA THR A 146 -0.50 25.37 19.40
C THR A 146 -0.24 26.57 18.50
N LEU A 147 -1.30 27.28 18.09
CA LEU A 147 -1.19 28.49 17.31
C LEU A 147 -0.86 29.68 18.20
N ASP A 148 0.03 30.54 17.73
CA ASP A 148 0.33 31.80 18.40
C ASP A 148 -0.92 32.69 18.41
N ALA A 149 -1.12 33.46 19.48
CA ALA A 149 -2.28 34.34 19.58
C ALA A 149 -2.30 35.37 18.44
N SER A 150 -1.14 35.79 17.93
CA SER A 150 -0.99 36.68 16.77
C SER A 150 -1.60 36.16 15.47
N ALA A 151 -1.80 34.84 15.35
CA ALA A 151 -2.45 34.24 14.18
C ALA A 151 -3.95 34.54 14.09
N PHE A 152 -4.57 34.96 15.20
CA PHE A 152 -6.01 35.22 15.31
C PHE A 152 -6.30 36.69 15.00
N CYS A 153 -6.90 36.93 13.83
CA CYS A 153 -7.39 38.24 13.41
C CYS A 153 -8.91 38.27 13.59
N TRP A 154 -9.40 39.15 14.46
CA TRP A 154 -10.84 39.36 14.64
C TRP A 154 -11.30 40.51 13.77
N HIS A 155 -12.46 40.31 13.15
CA HIS A 155 -13.09 41.28 12.27
C HIS A 155 -14.49 41.60 12.76
N ARG A 156 -14.83 42.87 12.78
CA ARG A 156 -16.20 43.36 12.97
C ARG A 156 -16.72 43.97 11.68
N ASN A 157 -17.97 43.68 11.35
CA ASN A 157 -18.71 44.36 10.30
C ASN A 157 -19.98 44.95 10.89
N SER A 158 -19.95 46.25 11.18
CA SER A 158 -21.07 47.03 11.72
C SER A 158 -21.70 47.98 10.68
N GLY A 159 -21.17 47.98 9.45
CA GLY A 159 -21.55 48.92 8.40
C GLY A 159 -20.79 50.25 8.42
N ASN A 160 -19.81 50.42 9.33
CA ASN A 160 -18.92 51.57 9.38
C ASN A 160 -17.45 51.13 9.32
N GLU A 161 -16.85 51.23 8.14
CA GLU A 161 -15.49 50.73 7.86
C GLU A 161 -14.41 51.38 8.75
N GLU A 162 -14.56 52.65 9.14
CA GLU A 162 -13.56 53.35 9.95
C GLU A 162 -13.52 52.81 11.39
N THR A 163 -14.70 52.66 12.00
CA THR A 163 -14.80 52.14 13.37
C THR A 163 -14.50 50.64 13.42
N ASP A 164 -14.83 49.92 12.36
CA ASP A 164 -14.52 48.50 12.20
C ASP A 164 -13.00 48.27 12.10
N ALA A 165 -12.28 49.05 11.30
CA ALA A 165 -10.82 48.94 11.19
C ALA A 165 -10.09 49.21 12.52
N ASP A 166 -10.55 50.19 13.30
CA ASP A 166 -9.99 50.46 14.63
C ASP A 166 -10.30 49.32 15.61
N TRP A 167 -11.50 48.75 15.54
CA TRP A 167 -11.88 47.61 16.37
C TRP A 167 -11.06 46.36 16.04
N ASP A 168 -10.87 46.06 14.76
CA ASP A 168 -10.08 44.92 14.26
C ASP A 168 -8.63 45.00 14.77
N ARG A 169 -8.04 46.19 14.72
CA ARG A 169 -6.67 46.43 15.20
C ARG A 169 -6.52 46.20 16.71
N LEU A 170 -7.53 46.57 17.51
CA LEU A 170 -7.52 46.41 18.97
C LEU A 170 -7.70 44.95 19.42
N HIS A 171 -8.38 44.15 18.60
CA HIS A 171 -8.77 42.78 18.91
C HIS A 171 -7.92 41.71 18.19
N ALA A 172 -7.03 42.11 17.30
CA ALA A 172 -6.00 41.24 16.73
C ALA A 172 -5.11 40.63 17.83
N GLY A 173 -4.63 39.41 17.60
CA GLY A 173 -3.67 38.77 18.50
C GLY A 173 -4.28 38.10 19.73
N ARG A 174 -5.58 37.79 19.71
CA ARG A 174 -6.31 37.21 20.85
C ARG A 174 -7.09 35.97 20.42
N LYS A 175 -7.05 34.91 21.22
CA LYS A 175 -7.83 33.67 20.97
C LYS A 175 -9.32 33.79 21.35
N SER A 176 -9.62 34.75 22.22
CA SER A 176 -10.97 35.04 22.73
C SER A 176 -11.14 36.53 22.94
N ILE A 177 -12.34 37.02 22.67
CA ILE A 177 -12.70 38.43 22.90
C ILE A 177 -14.08 38.52 23.56
N VAL A 178 -14.33 39.64 24.22
CA VAL A 178 -15.59 39.93 24.88
C VAL A 178 -16.30 41.00 24.06
N ILE A 179 -17.49 40.68 23.56
CA ILE A 179 -18.38 41.60 22.87
C ILE A 179 -19.37 42.17 23.87
N THR A 180 -19.52 43.48 23.88
CA THR A 180 -20.47 44.19 24.74
C THR A 180 -21.56 44.86 23.92
N THR A 181 -22.58 45.39 24.59
CA THR A 181 -23.63 46.19 23.93
C THR A 181 -23.10 47.43 23.20
N GLU A 182 -21.91 47.91 23.55
CA GLU A 182 -21.28 49.08 22.92
C GLU A 182 -20.60 48.72 21.59
N ASP A 183 -20.28 47.44 21.39
CA ASP A 183 -19.65 46.92 20.16
C ASP A 183 -20.66 46.63 19.04
N VAL A 184 -21.97 46.66 19.35
CA VAL A 184 -23.06 46.31 18.43
C VAL A 184 -23.92 47.54 18.15
N GLN A 185 -23.68 48.20 17.02
CA GLN A 185 -24.49 49.32 16.54
C GLN A 185 -25.55 48.79 15.58
N ASP A 186 -26.78 48.59 16.07
CA ASP A 186 -27.93 47.95 15.41
C ASP A 186 -27.71 46.49 14.98
N ASN A 187 -26.84 46.25 14.00
CA ASN A 187 -26.45 44.92 13.53
C ASN A 187 -24.95 44.89 13.27
N ALA A 188 -24.24 44.04 13.99
CA ALA A 188 -22.81 43.80 13.79
C ALA A 188 -22.54 42.30 13.65
N SER A 189 -21.74 41.93 12.66
CA SER A 189 -21.25 40.57 12.47
C SER A 189 -19.80 40.48 12.90
N PHE A 190 -19.45 39.43 13.65
CA PHE A 190 -18.09 39.18 14.12
C PHE A 190 -17.59 37.87 13.54
N TYR A 191 -16.37 37.86 13.00
CA TYR A 191 -15.72 36.65 12.53
C TYR A 191 -14.23 36.68 12.86
N CYS A 192 -13.61 35.51 12.85
CA CYS A 192 -12.18 35.35 13.09
C CYS A 192 -11.52 34.72 11.86
N GLU A 193 -10.51 35.39 11.34
CA GLU A 193 -9.62 34.88 10.30
C GLU A 193 -8.34 34.37 10.96
N ILE A 194 -7.86 33.20 10.53
CA ILE A 194 -6.62 32.61 11.04
C ILE A 194 -5.56 32.70 9.95
N LYS A 195 -4.44 33.36 10.26
CA LYS A 195 -3.29 33.50 9.36
C LYS A 195 -2.22 32.46 9.74
N ILE A 196 -2.11 31.41 8.93
CA ILE A 196 -1.23 30.23 9.12
C ILE A 196 -0.43 29.93 7.86
#